data_AF-A0A1C4WSG6-F1
#
_entry.id   AF-A0A1C4WSG6-F1
#
_cell.length_a   1.000
_cell.length_b   1.000
_cell.length_c   1.000
_cell.angle_alpha   90.00
_cell.angle_beta   90.00
_cell.angle_gamma   90.00
#
_symmetry.space_group_name_H-M   'P 1'
#
loop_
_entity.id
_entity.type
_entity.pdbx_description
1 polymer ?
#
loop_
_entity_poly.entity_id
_entity_poly.type
_entity_poly.pdbx_seq_one_letter_code
_entity_poly.pdbx_strand_id
1 'polypeptide(L)'
;MSAEDRVQSERDVRGAVSDFQETAYGNLRAAIANVAIFFGFVGVFGIVVGAADGLRLIPMSVLVLAGLVGAAYYPTRGQWKTTVRLLVASSALVVIGLVGLVLVATVVEP
;
A
#
# COMPACT_ATOMS: atom_id res chain seq x y z
N MET A 1 42.39 15.86 -12.86
CA MET A 1 41.05 15.38 -13.23
C MET A 1 40.64 16.12 -14.48
N SER A 2 40.50 15.40 -15.60
CA SER A 2 40.20 16.02 -16.89
C SER A 2 38.72 16.45 -16.98
N ALA A 3 38.39 17.32 -17.93
CA ALA A 3 37.00 17.69 -18.19
C ALA A 3 36.16 16.49 -18.64
N GLU A 4 36.78 15.52 -19.33
CA GLU A 4 36.15 14.28 -19.77
C GLU A 4 35.86 13.34 -18.60
N ASP A 5 36.78 13.24 -17.63
CA ASP A 5 36.58 12.46 -16.39
C ASP A 5 35.39 12.98 -15.58
N ARG A 6 35.20 14.31 -15.56
CA ARG A 6 34.04 14.94 -14.89
C ARG A 6 32.72 14.59 -15.58
N VAL A 7 32.67 14.70 -16.90
CA VAL A 7 31.45 14.42 -17.68
C VAL A 7 31.07 12.94 -17.60
N GLN A 8 32.06 12.04 -17.59
CA GLN A 8 31.83 10.62 -17.41
C GLN A 8 31.30 10.32 -15.99
N SER A 9 31.96 10.87 -14.96
CA SER A 9 31.51 10.71 -13.58
C SER A 9 30.09 11.24 -13.34
N GLU A 10 29.72 12.38 -13.93
CA GLU A 10 28.36 12.90 -13.85
C GLU A 10 27.33 11.98 -14.53
N ARG A 11 27.66 11.37 -15.66
CA ARG A 11 26.79 10.39 -16.34
C ARG A 11 26.60 9.13 -15.49
N ASP A 12 27.68 8.62 -14.92
CA ASP A 12 27.66 7.42 -14.08
C ASP A 12 26.82 7.65 -12.82
N VAL A 13 26.96 8.83 -12.18
CA VAL A 13 26.14 9.23 -11.04
C VAL A 13 24.66 9.35 -11.44
N ARG A 14 24.33 9.97 -12.57
CA ARG A 14 22.94 10.09 -13.04
C ARG A 14 22.32 8.72 -13.35
N GLY A 15 23.09 7.81 -13.95
CA GLY A 15 22.67 6.43 -14.18
C GLY A 15 22.36 5.71 -12.86
N ALA A 16 23.30 5.73 -11.92
CA ALA A 16 23.13 5.11 -10.62
C ALA A 16 21.92 5.67 -9.84
N VAL A 17 21.67 6.98 -9.92
CA VAL A 17 20.48 7.61 -9.31
C VAL A 17 19.19 7.13 -9.97
N SER A 18 19.17 6.99 -11.30
CA SER A 18 18.00 6.49 -12.04
C SER A 18 17.66 5.05 -11.63
N ASP A 19 18.67 4.17 -11.60
CA ASP A 19 18.51 2.76 -11.23
C ASP A 19 18.04 2.61 -9.77
N PHE A 20 18.58 3.45 -8.89
CA PHE A 20 18.15 3.52 -7.50
C PHE A 20 16.69 3.95 -7.38
N GLN A 21 16.28 5.00 -8.11
CA GLN A 21 14.90 5.47 -8.09
C GLN A 21 13.92 4.39 -8.60
N GLU A 22 14.24 3.73 -9.70
CA GLU A 22 13.38 2.66 -10.24
C GLU A 22 13.19 1.53 -9.23
N THR A 23 14.27 1.10 -8.59
CA THR A 23 14.24 0.08 -7.53
C THR A 23 13.45 0.56 -6.32
N ALA A 24 13.67 1.80 -5.87
CA ALA A 24 13.00 2.37 -4.72
C ALA A 24 11.49 2.51 -4.95
N TYR A 25 11.06 2.96 -6.13
CA TYR A 25 9.64 3.04 -6.49
C TYR A 25 9.00 1.66 -6.60
N GLY A 26 9.70 0.67 -7.15
CA GLY A 26 9.24 -0.72 -7.16
C GLY A 26 9.00 -1.25 -5.75
N ASN A 27 9.96 -1.06 -4.85
CA ASN A 27 9.88 -1.49 -3.46
C ASN A 27 8.77 -0.78 -2.69
N LEU A 28 8.61 0.53 -2.87
CA LEU A 28 7.56 1.31 -2.22
C LEU A 28 6.17 0.80 -2.61
N ARG A 29 5.96 0.48 -3.88
CA ARG A 29 4.68 -0.05 -4.37
C ARG A 29 4.35 -1.42 -3.80
N ALA A 30 5.33 -2.31 -3.78
CA ALA A 30 5.20 -3.62 -3.15
C ALA A 30 4.90 -3.48 -1.65
N ALA A 31 5.55 -2.54 -0.96
CA ALA A 31 5.29 -2.26 0.44
C ALA A 31 3.86 -1.78 0.69
N ILE A 32 3.36 -0.82 -0.11
CA ILE A 32 1.97 -0.34 -0.01
C ILE A 32 0.97 -1.50 -0.21
N ALA A 33 1.17 -2.31 -1.26
CA ALA A 33 0.32 -3.47 -1.51
C ALA A 33 0.34 -4.46 -0.34
N ASN A 34 1.52 -4.77 0.19
CA ASN A 34 1.67 -5.71 1.31
C ASN A 34 1.02 -5.20 2.60
N VAL A 35 1.14 -3.91 2.90
CA VAL A 35 0.47 -3.29 4.05
C VAL A 35 -1.04 -3.44 3.92
N ALA A 36 -1.60 -3.17 2.74
CA ALA A 36 -3.04 -3.34 2.53
C ALA A 36 -3.48 -4.81 2.65
N ILE A 37 -2.72 -5.75 2.08
CA ILE A 37 -2.99 -7.19 2.20
C ILE A 37 -2.97 -7.62 3.66
N PHE A 38 -2.00 -7.13 4.44
CA PHE A 38 -1.91 -7.41 5.87
C PHE A 38 -3.16 -6.93 6.62
N PHE A 39 -3.60 -5.69 6.39
CA PHE A 39 -4.84 -5.21 7.00
C PHE A 39 -6.07 -5.95 6.52
N GLY A 40 -6.13 -6.37 5.26
CA GLY A 40 -7.18 -7.25 4.77
C GLY A 40 -7.22 -8.59 5.48
N PHE A 41 -6.06 -9.19 5.74
CA PHE A 41 -5.94 -10.39 6.54
C PHE A 41 -6.44 -10.17 7.98
N VAL A 42 -6.06 -9.05 8.63
CA VAL A 42 -6.57 -8.69 9.96
C VAL A 42 -8.10 -8.55 9.95
N GLY A 43 -8.67 -7.95 8.90
CA GLY A 43 -10.11 -7.84 8.71
C GLY A 43 -10.80 -9.21 8.61
N VAL A 44 -10.29 -10.10 7.76
CA VAL A 44 -10.80 -11.48 7.63
C VAL A 44 -10.70 -12.22 8.96
N PHE A 45 -9.53 -12.15 9.61
CA PHE A 45 -9.30 -12.80 10.89
C PHE A 45 -10.28 -12.32 11.95
N GLY A 46 -10.45 -11.00 12.10
CA GLY A 46 -11.39 -10.39 13.04
C GLY A 46 -12.84 -10.81 12.81
N ILE A 47 -13.26 -10.92 11.55
CA ILE A 47 -14.59 -11.43 11.18
C ILE A 47 -14.74 -12.90 11.55
N VAL A 48 -13.77 -13.74 11.20
CA VAL A 48 -13.84 -15.20 11.42
C VAL A 48 -13.88 -15.55 12.91
N VAL A 49 -13.10 -14.85 13.75
CA VAL A 49 -13.08 -15.10 15.20
C VAL A 49 -14.22 -14.40 15.95
N GLY A 50 -15.11 -13.71 15.24
CA GLY A 50 -16.26 -13.01 15.83
C GLY A 50 -15.92 -11.71 16.56
N ALA A 51 -14.70 -11.19 16.42
CA ALA A 51 -14.29 -9.90 16.98
C ALA A 51 -14.80 -8.68 16.19
N ALA A 52 -15.22 -8.90 14.94
CA ALA A 52 -15.85 -7.88 14.10
C ALA A 52 -17.38 -7.94 14.23
N ASP A 53 -17.90 -7.58 15.40
CA ASP A 53 -19.33 -7.57 15.71
C ASP A 53 -19.95 -6.17 15.57
N GLY A 54 -21.27 -6.13 15.38
CA GLY A 54 -22.05 -4.89 15.29
C GLY A 54 -21.44 -3.86 14.35
N LEU A 55 -21.07 -2.70 14.90
CA LEU A 55 -20.54 -1.56 14.15
C LEU A 55 -19.09 -1.75 13.66
N ARG A 56 -18.34 -2.72 14.20
CA ARG A 56 -16.95 -3.03 13.77
C ARG A 56 -16.91 -3.81 12.46
N LEU A 57 -18.01 -4.46 12.09
CA LEU A 57 -18.08 -5.32 10.91
C LEU A 57 -17.88 -4.54 9.60
N ILE A 58 -18.43 -3.32 9.52
CA ILE A 58 -18.28 -2.44 8.36
C ILE A 58 -16.82 -2.05 8.12
N PRO A 59 -16.11 -1.43 9.08
CA PRO A 59 -14.73 -1.04 8.87
C PRO A 59 -13.79 -2.24 8.68
N MET A 60 -14.03 -3.38 9.34
CA MET A 60 -13.29 -4.62 9.05
C MET A 60 -13.49 -5.11 7.62
N SER A 61 -14.73 -5.07 7.10
CA SER A 61 -15.02 -5.42 5.71
C SER A 61 -14.34 -4.47 4.71
N VAL A 62 -14.26 -3.18 5.03
CA VAL A 62 -13.50 -2.21 4.23
C VAL A 62 -12.01 -2.57 4.18
N LEU A 63 -11.42 -3.01 5.30
CA LEU A 63 -10.03 -3.49 5.31
C LEU A 63 -9.85 -4.74 4.45
N VAL A 64 -10.80 -5.69 4.48
CA VAL A 64 -10.78 -6.87 3.58
C VAL A 64 -10.75 -6.42 2.12
N LEU A 65 -11.63 -5.49 1.72
CA LEU A 65 -11.63 -4.93 0.37
C LEU A 65 -10.30 -4.23 0.05
N ALA A 66 -9.72 -3.49 0.99
CA ALA A 66 -8.42 -2.85 0.82
C ALA A 66 -7.33 -3.87 0.48
N GLY A 67 -7.31 -5.01 1.19
CA GLY A 67 -6.37 -6.09 0.95
C GLY A 67 -6.58 -6.80 -0.38
N LEU A 68 -7.82 -7.00 -0.82
CA LEU A 68 -8.11 -7.56 -2.15
C LEU A 68 -7.64 -6.64 -3.28
N VAL A 69 -7.90 -5.33 -3.15
CA VAL A 69 -7.41 -4.33 -4.11
C VAL A 69 -5.88 -4.25 -4.08
N GLY A 70 -5.28 -4.35 -2.89
CA GLY A 70 -3.83 -4.45 -2.72
C GLY A 70 -3.23 -5.69 -3.38
N ALA A 71 -3.88 -6.85 -3.28
CA ALA A 71 -3.44 -8.08 -3.94
C ALA A 71 -3.51 -7.99 -5.48
N ALA A 72 -4.47 -7.24 -6.02
CA ALA A 72 -4.60 -6.99 -7.46
C ALA A 72 -3.40 -6.22 -8.05
N TYR A 73 -2.54 -5.63 -7.22
CA TYR A 73 -1.25 -5.05 -7.62
C TYR A 73 -0.35 -6.05 -8.37
N TYR A 74 -0.21 -7.27 -7.86
CA TYR A 74 0.75 -8.25 -8.39
C TYR A 74 0.46 -8.66 -9.83
N PRO A 75 -0.77 -9.03 -10.21
CA PRO A 75 -1.09 -9.35 -11.60
C PRO A 75 -1.06 -8.11 -12.52
N THR A 76 -1.24 -6.90 -11.98
CA THR A 76 -1.31 -5.67 -12.78
C THR A 76 0.00 -4.88 -12.83
N ARG A 77 1.10 -5.38 -12.23
CA ARG A 77 2.36 -4.62 -12.07
C ARG A 77 2.96 -4.07 -13.37
N GLY A 78 2.69 -4.73 -14.50
CA GLY A 78 3.15 -4.30 -15.83
C GLY A 78 2.38 -3.11 -16.41
N GLN A 79 1.23 -2.76 -15.84
CA GLN A 79 0.37 -1.65 -16.29
C GLN A 79 0.48 -0.48 -15.32
N TRP A 80 1.39 0.46 -15.58
CA TRP A 80 1.70 1.58 -14.67
C TRP A 80 0.46 2.34 -14.19
N LYS A 81 -0.43 2.76 -15.10
CA LYS A 81 -1.61 3.56 -14.76
C LYS A 81 -2.59 2.79 -13.86
N THR A 82 -2.84 1.52 -14.17
CA THR A 82 -3.72 0.64 -13.38
C THR A 82 -3.12 0.38 -12.01
N THR A 83 -1.82 0.06 -11.96
CA THR A 83 -1.07 -0.19 -10.73
C THR A 83 -1.18 0.97 -9.75
N VAL A 84 -0.88 2.20 -10.20
CA VAL A 84 -0.93 3.38 -9.33
C VAL A 84 -2.35 3.63 -8.82
N ARG A 85 -3.37 3.48 -9.67
CA ARG A 85 -4.78 3.64 -9.27
C ARG A 85 -5.19 2.61 -8.21
N LEU A 86 -4.78 1.35 -8.37
CA LEU A 86 -5.05 0.29 -7.40
C LEU A 86 -4.38 0.58 -6.06
N LEU A 87 -3.12 1.03 -6.07
CA LEU A 87 -2.41 1.37 -4.84
C LEU A 87 -3.03 2.57 -4.13
N VAL A 88 -3.47 3.60 -4.87
CA VAL A 88 -4.18 4.75 -4.30
C VAL A 88 -5.53 4.33 -3.71
N ALA A 89 -6.32 3.55 -4.44
CA ALA A 89 -7.61 3.05 -3.98
C ALA A 89 -7.45 2.16 -2.73
N SER A 90 -6.49 1.25 -2.76
CA SER A 90 -6.16 0.36 -1.65
C SER A 90 -5.72 1.17 -0.41
N SER A 91 -4.85 2.16 -0.58
CA SER A 91 -4.41 3.05 0.51
C SER A 91 -5.58 3.83 1.12
N ALA A 92 -6.46 4.39 0.27
CA ALA A 92 -7.64 5.10 0.74
C ALA A 92 -8.58 4.18 1.55
N LEU A 93 -8.81 2.95 1.07
CA LEU A 93 -9.62 1.96 1.79
C LEU A 93 -9.00 1.58 3.14
N VAL A 94 -7.66 1.38 3.21
CA VAL A 94 -6.98 1.14 4.50
C VAL A 94 -7.25 2.28 5.47
N VAL A 95 -7.07 3.54 5.02
CA VAL A 95 -7.32 4.72 5.86
C VAL A 95 -8.77 4.78 6.33
N ILE A 96 -9.73 4.56 5.43
CA ILE A 96 -11.17 4.56 5.77
C ILE A 96 -11.50 3.47 6.78
N GLY A 97 -11.00 2.24 6.59
CA GLY A 97 -11.23 1.14 7.51
C GLY A 97 -10.62 1.40 8.89
N LEU A 98 -9.39 1.92 8.96
CA LEU A 98 -8.75 2.28 10.22
C LEU A 98 -9.46 3.41 10.96
N VAL A 99 -9.81 4.50 10.25
CA VAL A 99 -10.57 5.60 10.83
C VAL A 99 -11.92 5.11 11.33
N GLY A 100 -12.61 4.26 10.57
CA GLY A 100 -13.87 3.66 11.00
C GLY A 100 -13.71 2.83 12.28
N LEU A 101 -12.66 2.02 12.41
CA LEU A 101 -12.37 1.28 13.64
C LEU A 101 -12.11 2.21 14.83
N VAL A 102 -11.31 3.25 14.63
CA VAL A 102 -11.01 4.23 15.68
C VAL A 102 -12.30 4.92 16.14
N LEU A 103 -13.15 5.37 15.20
CA LEU A 103 -14.42 6.01 15.52
C LEU A 103 -15.35 5.08 16.31
N VAL A 104 -15.45 3.81 15.92
CA VAL A 104 -16.26 2.84 16.68
C VAL A 104 -15.70 2.65 18.09
N ALA A 105 -14.38 2.53 18.23
CA ALA A 105 -13.75 2.40 19.54
C ALA A 105 -13.99 3.63 20.43
N THR A 106 -13.86 4.85 19.89
CA THR A 106 -13.98 6.08 20.70
C THR A 106 -15.41 6.49 21.02
N VAL A 107 -16.39 6.08 20.20
CA VAL A 107 -17.80 6.51 20.36
C VAL A 107 -18.66 5.47 21.07
N VAL A 108 -18.35 4.18 20.93
CA VAL A 108 -19.20 3.08 21.40
C VAL A 108 -18.64 2.40 22.65
N GLU A 109 -17.32 2.40 22.85
CA GLU A 109 -16.66 1.82 24.03
C GLU A 109 -15.87 2.89 24.82
N PRO A 110 -16.55 3.79 25.56
CA PRO A 110 -15.88 4.75 26.45
C PRO A 110 -15.23 4.08 27.68
#